data_AF-A0A7S2J6Z4-F1
#
_entry.id   AF-A0A7S2J6Z4-F1
#
_cell.length_a   1.000
_cell.length_b   1.000
_cell.length_c   1.000
_cell.angle_alpha   90.00
_cell.angle_beta   90.00
_cell.angle_gamma   90.00
#
_symmetry.space_group_name_H-M   'P 1'
#
loop_
_entity.id
_entity.type
_entity.pdbx_description
1 polymer ?
#
loop_
_entity_poly.entity_id
_entity_poly.type
_entity_poly.pdbx_seq_one_letter_code
_entity_poly.pdbx_strand_id
1 'polypeptide(L)'
;AILGQNADRAAAFLAAAAALRILLVAQAFAEAMSCFSFLGPREPKGDFKVCVVGGAGGIGQPLALLMASNPLVKELVVVDLEISMVPAAGVAADLSHLEGKCKVTSLSLPMSEETKSPEPLAAHGEEALRGCHLVLVPAGLPRKPGQDRADLLKVNANIAKTNVEAVAKYCPNAVIALIVNPVNS
;
A
#
# COMPACT_ATOMS: atom_id res chain seq x y z
N ALA A 1 18.06 -48.52 52.63
CA ALA A 1 16.98 -48.17 51.67
C ALA A 1 16.36 -46.79 51.92
N ILE A 2 16.15 -46.37 53.18
CA ILE A 2 15.40 -45.12 53.50
C ILE A 2 16.24 -43.83 53.33
N LEU A 3 17.57 -43.89 53.48
CA LEU A 3 18.45 -42.70 53.37
C LEU A 3 18.67 -42.20 51.93
N GLY A 4 18.59 -43.08 50.91
CA GLY A 4 18.78 -42.70 49.49
C GLY A 4 17.61 -41.91 48.91
N GLN A 5 16.38 -42.26 49.30
CA GLN A 5 15.16 -41.57 48.81
C GLN A 5 15.04 -40.12 49.28
N ASN A 6 15.67 -39.74 50.40
CA ASN A 6 15.65 -38.36 50.90
C ASN A 6 16.66 -37.46 50.18
N ALA A 7 17.79 -38.00 49.73
CA ALA A 7 18.80 -37.24 48.98
C ALA A 7 18.29 -36.88 47.56
N ASP A 8 17.65 -37.84 46.89
CA ASP A 8 17.07 -37.62 45.55
C ASP A 8 15.93 -36.58 45.57
N ARG A 9 15.11 -36.59 46.63
CA ARG A 9 14.06 -35.58 46.83
C ARG A 9 14.61 -34.18 47.08
N ALA A 10 15.71 -34.06 47.84
CA ALA A 10 16.36 -32.78 48.09
C ALA A 10 17.03 -32.22 46.81
N ALA A 11 17.68 -33.07 46.02
CA ALA A 11 18.28 -32.69 44.74
C ALA A 11 17.22 -32.21 43.72
N ALA A 12 16.09 -32.91 43.64
CA ALA A 12 14.97 -32.50 42.78
C ALA A 12 14.38 -31.14 43.21
N PHE A 13 14.30 -30.88 44.51
CA PHE A 13 13.80 -29.60 45.03
C PHE A 13 14.74 -28.43 44.74
N LEU A 14 16.06 -28.64 44.85
CA LEU A 14 17.06 -27.63 44.49
C LEU A 14 17.05 -27.35 42.98
N ALA A 15 16.93 -28.38 42.14
CA ALA A 15 16.87 -28.22 40.68
C ALA A 15 15.62 -27.43 40.25
N ALA A 16 14.46 -27.72 40.86
CA ALA A 16 13.23 -26.96 40.61
C ALA A 16 13.33 -25.49 41.05
N ALA A 17 13.95 -25.22 42.21
CA ALA A 17 14.16 -23.85 42.69
C ALA A 17 15.13 -23.06 41.80
N ALA A 18 16.18 -23.70 41.28
CA ALA A 18 17.11 -23.08 40.33
C ALA A 18 16.42 -22.75 39.00
N ALA A 19 15.63 -23.69 38.45
CA ALA A 19 14.85 -23.47 37.23
C ALA A 19 13.85 -22.32 37.37
N LEU A 20 13.16 -22.24 38.52
CA LEU A 20 12.20 -21.16 38.78
C LEU A 20 12.88 -19.78 38.88
N ARG A 21 14.08 -19.71 39.48
CA ARG A 21 14.87 -18.47 39.53
C ARG A 21 15.37 -18.03 38.15
N ILE A 22 15.81 -18.97 37.32
CA ILE A 22 16.23 -18.68 35.94
C ILE A 22 15.05 -18.13 35.12
N LEU A 23 13.86 -18.74 35.28
CA LEU A 23 12.65 -18.30 34.59
C LEU A 23 12.23 -16.87 35.01
N LEU A 24 12.26 -16.58 36.31
CA LEU A 24 11.93 -15.26 36.85
C LEU A 24 12.89 -14.17 36.36
N VAL A 25 14.20 -14.46 36.29
CA VAL A 25 15.19 -13.52 35.76
C VAL A 25 15.01 -13.30 34.26
N ALA A 26 14.70 -14.36 33.50
CA ALA A 26 14.42 -14.26 32.06
C ALA A 26 13.15 -13.42 31.78
N GLN A 27 12.09 -13.59 32.57
CA GLN A 27 10.87 -12.79 32.45
C GLN A 27 11.12 -11.31 32.77
N ALA A 28 11.86 -11.01 33.84
CA ALA A 28 12.22 -9.63 34.18
C ALA A 28 13.07 -8.95 33.08
N PHE A 29 13.96 -9.71 32.42
CA PHE A 29 14.75 -9.20 31.29
C PHE A 29 13.88 -8.92 30.05
N ALA A 30 12.90 -9.78 29.77
CA ALA A 30 11.96 -9.60 28.66
C ALA A 30 11.04 -8.38 28.87
N GLU A 31 10.55 -8.17 30.10
CA GLU A 31 9.76 -6.99 30.46
C GLU A 31 10.58 -5.70 30.35
N ALA A 32 11.84 -5.72 30.80
CA ALA A 32 12.74 -4.57 30.64
C ALA A 32 13.04 -4.24 29.17
N MET A 33 13.20 -5.26 28.32
CA MET A 33 13.39 -5.09 26.87
C MET A 33 12.15 -4.55 26.15
N SER A 34 10.94 -4.90 26.62
CA SER A 34 9.67 -4.36 26.10
C SER A 34 9.61 -2.83 26.19
N CYS A 35 10.15 -2.24 27.26
CA CYS A 35 10.21 -0.78 27.44
C CYS A 35 11.10 -0.07 26.40
N PHE A 36 12.01 -0.79 25.73
CA PHE A 36 12.88 -0.27 24.66
C PHE A 36 12.40 -0.60 23.25
N SER A 37 11.22 -1.23 23.10
CA SER A 37 10.62 -1.56 21.81
C SER A 37 10.41 -0.35 20.87
N PHE A 38 10.38 0.87 21.42
CA PHE A 38 10.36 2.13 20.66
C PHE A 38 11.67 2.42 19.89
N LEU A 39 12.81 1.86 20.30
CA LEU A 39 14.12 2.12 19.69
C LEU A 39 14.48 1.15 18.56
N GLY A 40 13.70 0.07 18.37
CA GLY A 40 13.92 -0.89 17.29
C GLY A 40 13.35 -0.40 15.94
N PRO A 41 13.93 -0.81 14.78
CA PRO A 41 13.30 -0.59 13.50
C PRO A 41 11.91 -1.24 13.51
N ARG A 42 10.87 -0.42 13.35
CA ARG A 42 9.49 -0.90 13.31
C ARG A 42 9.32 -1.71 12.03
N GLU A 43 9.15 -3.02 12.17
CA GLU A 43 8.82 -3.87 11.02
C GLU A 43 7.52 -3.32 10.38
N PRO A 44 7.50 -3.03 9.08
CA PRO A 44 6.34 -2.43 8.45
C PRO A 44 5.14 -3.36 8.64
N LYS A 45 4.01 -2.80 9.07
CA LYS A 45 2.76 -3.53 9.36
C LYS A 45 2.24 -4.38 8.19
N GLY A 46 2.82 -4.22 6.99
CA GLY A 46 2.48 -4.96 5.79
C GLY A 46 1.04 -4.73 5.36
N ASP A 47 0.58 -5.60 4.46
CA ASP A 47 -0.81 -5.66 4.01
C ASP A 47 -1.39 -4.33 3.50
N PHE A 48 -0.55 -3.53 2.84
CA PHE A 48 -0.98 -2.25 2.30
C PHE A 48 -1.91 -2.43 1.10
N LYS A 49 -2.95 -1.58 1.07
CA LYS A 49 -3.76 -1.32 -0.12
C LYS A 49 -3.19 -0.12 -0.88
N VAL A 50 -2.83 -0.32 -2.14
CA VAL A 50 -2.24 0.68 -3.03
C VAL A 50 -3.17 0.93 -4.21
N CYS A 51 -3.36 2.19 -4.60
CA CYS A 51 -4.10 2.57 -5.80
C CYS A 51 -3.18 3.29 -6.78
N VAL A 52 -3.23 2.91 -8.06
CA VAL A 52 -2.48 3.55 -9.15
C VAL A 52 -3.48 4.19 -10.12
N VAL A 53 -3.53 5.52 -10.14
CA VAL A 53 -4.42 6.32 -11.00
C VAL A 53 -3.68 6.70 -12.29
N GLY A 54 -4.21 6.28 -13.43
CA GLY A 54 -3.47 6.26 -14.71
C GLY A 54 -2.62 4.99 -14.85
N GLY A 55 -3.08 3.89 -14.25
CA GLY A 55 -2.35 2.63 -14.13
C GLY A 55 -2.18 1.85 -15.44
N ALA A 56 -2.96 2.16 -16.47
CA ALA A 56 -2.82 1.58 -17.81
C ALA A 56 -1.95 2.43 -18.75
N GLY A 57 -1.48 3.61 -18.31
CA GLY A 57 -0.51 4.43 -19.04
C GLY A 57 0.92 3.87 -19.01
N GLY A 58 1.80 4.43 -19.84
CA GLY A 58 3.18 3.96 -19.98
C GLY A 58 4.04 4.05 -18.71
N ILE A 59 3.70 4.94 -17.77
CA ILE A 59 4.32 5.00 -16.43
C ILE A 59 3.53 4.15 -15.43
N GLY A 60 2.21 4.10 -15.56
CA GLY A 60 1.32 3.39 -14.66
C GLY A 60 1.53 1.88 -14.64
N GLN A 61 1.71 1.26 -15.81
CA GLN A 61 1.89 -0.19 -15.92
C GLN A 61 3.14 -0.71 -15.18
N PRO A 62 4.36 -0.16 -15.42
CA PRO A 62 5.54 -0.61 -14.67
C PRO A 62 5.42 -0.30 -13.17
N LEU A 63 4.75 0.79 -12.78
CA LEU A 63 4.52 1.10 -11.38
C LEU A 63 3.57 0.09 -10.73
N ALA A 64 2.50 -0.31 -11.42
CA ALA A 64 1.56 -1.33 -10.98
C ALA A 64 2.25 -2.69 -10.82
N LEU A 65 3.13 -3.07 -11.76
CA LEU A 65 3.96 -4.26 -11.65
C LEU A 65 4.85 -4.24 -10.40
N LEU A 66 5.57 -3.14 -10.15
CA LEU A 66 6.42 -3.01 -8.97
C LEU A 66 5.62 -3.10 -7.66
N MET A 67 4.40 -2.56 -7.63
CA MET A 67 3.52 -2.67 -6.45
C MET A 67 2.99 -4.09 -6.29
N ALA A 68 2.57 -4.76 -7.36
CA ALA A 68 2.06 -6.13 -7.31
C ALA A 68 3.14 -7.14 -6.84
N SER A 69 4.39 -6.93 -7.24
CA SER A 69 5.52 -7.77 -6.81
C SER A 69 6.04 -7.47 -5.40
N ASN A 70 5.55 -6.41 -4.74
CA ASN A 70 6.04 -6.02 -3.42
C ASN A 70 5.38 -6.87 -2.31
N PRO A 71 6.15 -7.58 -1.46
CA PRO A 71 5.61 -8.42 -0.40
C PRO A 71 4.92 -7.63 0.74
N LEU A 72 4.95 -6.31 0.75
CA LEU A 72 4.21 -5.49 1.71
C LEU A 72 2.83 -5.07 1.17
N VAL A 73 2.57 -5.24 -0.13
CA VAL A 73 1.30 -4.90 -0.76
C VAL A 73 0.41 -6.13 -0.80
N LYS A 74 -0.82 -5.98 -0.33
CA LYS A 74 -1.85 -7.04 -0.33
C LYS A 74 -2.96 -6.77 -1.31
N GLU A 75 -3.26 -5.49 -1.56
CA GLU A 75 -4.27 -5.10 -2.53
C GLU A 75 -3.71 -4.01 -3.44
N LEU A 76 -3.86 -4.19 -4.73
CA LEU A 76 -3.53 -3.21 -5.76
C LEU A 76 -4.78 -2.92 -6.57
N VAL A 77 -5.14 -1.65 -6.69
CA VAL A 77 -6.21 -1.20 -7.58
C VAL A 77 -5.62 -0.40 -8.72
N VAL A 78 -5.83 -0.87 -9.94
CA VAL A 78 -5.43 -0.19 -11.17
C VAL A 78 -6.61 0.66 -11.65
N VAL A 79 -6.47 1.98 -11.60
CA VAL A 79 -7.51 2.91 -12.05
C VAL A 79 -7.06 3.57 -13.34
N ASP A 80 -7.91 3.57 -14.36
CA ASP A 80 -7.68 4.37 -15.57
C ASP A 80 -8.99 4.75 -16.25
N LEU A 81 -8.90 5.58 -17.29
CA LEU A 81 -10.06 5.94 -18.11
C LEU A 81 -10.46 4.76 -18.99
N GLU A 82 -11.76 4.59 -19.22
CA GLU A 82 -12.28 3.54 -20.11
C GLU A 82 -11.79 3.68 -21.56
N ILE A 83 -11.54 4.92 -22.02
CA ILE A 83 -11.03 5.23 -23.36
C ILE A 83 -9.54 4.95 -23.55
N SER A 84 -8.86 4.42 -22.53
CA SER A 84 -7.42 4.15 -22.59
C SER A 84 -7.11 3.09 -23.64
N MET A 85 -5.96 3.23 -24.32
CA MET A 85 -5.52 2.26 -25.34
C MET A 85 -5.41 0.84 -24.78
N VAL A 86 -5.04 0.72 -23.52
CA VAL A 86 -5.04 -0.52 -22.75
C VAL A 86 -6.12 -0.40 -21.67
N PRO A 87 -7.10 -1.31 -21.60
CA PRO A 87 -8.09 -1.31 -20.52
C PRO A 87 -7.43 -1.59 -19.17
N ALA A 88 -7.83 -0.87 -18.13
CA ALA A 88 -7.34 -1.11 -16.76
C ALA A 88 -7.58 -2.56 -16.29
N ALA A 89 -8.70 -3.15 -16.72
CA ALA A 89 -9.01 -4.56 -16.46
C ALA A 89 -8.02 -5.54 -17.11
N GLY A 90 -7.48 -5.21 -18.28
CA GLY A 90 -6.45 -6.00 -18.94
C GLY A 90 -5.15 -5.99 -18.14
N VAL A 91 -4.72 -4.81 -17.69
CA VAL A 91 -3.53 -4.67 -16.83
C VAL A 91 -3.70 -5.42 -15.52
N ALA A 92 -4.87 -5.31 -14.88
CA ALA A 92 -5.15 -6.05 -13.65
C ALA A 92 -5.16 -7.56 -13.85
N ALA A 93 -5.72 -8.05 -14.97
CA ALA A 93 -5.71 -9.47 -15.31
C ALA A 93 -4.28 -9.99 -15.52
N ASP A 94 -3.44 -9.26 -16.28
CA ASP A 94 -2.04 -9.63 -16.49
C ASP A 94 -1.26 -9.69 -15.17
N LEU A 95 -1.46 -8.71 -14.29
CA LEU A 95 -0.81 -8.68 -12.98
C LEU A 95 -1.34 -9.76 -12.01
N SER A 96 -2.59 -10.19 -12.17
CA SER A 96 -3.17 -11.27 -11.34
C SER A 96 -2.56 -12.65 -11.60
N HIS A 97 -1.84 -12.81 -12.71
CA HIS A 97 -1.10 -14.04 -13.01
C HIS A 97 0.27 -14.12 -12.32
N LEU A 98 0.71 -13.06 -11.63
CA LEU A 98 1.94 -13.09 -10.86
C LEU A 98 1.78 -14.01 -9.65
N GLU A 99 2.77 -14.88 -9.42
CA GLU A 99 2.89 -15.62 -8.17
C GLU A 99 3.13 -14.61 -7.03
N GLY A 100 2.11 -14.39 -6.21
CA GLY A 100 2.17 -13.40 -5.15
C GLY A 100 0.88 -13.31 -4.34
N LYS A 101 0.98 -12.70 -3.15
CA LYS A 101 -0.17 -12.50 -2.27
C LYS A 101 -1.02 -11.28 -2.60
N CYS A 102 -0.57 -10.44 -3.54
CA CYS A 102 -1.24 -9.19 -3.89
C CYS A 102 -2.48 -9.48 -4.74
N LYS A 103 -3.67 -9.18 -4.22
CA LYS A 103 -4.91 -9.19 -4.99
C LYS A 103 -4.95 -7.93 -5.86
N VAL A 104 -5.06 -8.13 -7.17
CA VAL A 104 -5.14 -7.02 -8.14
C VAL A 104 -6.58 -6.87 -8.63
N THR A 105 -7.10 -5.64 -8.57
CA THR A 105 -8.40 -5.27 -9.14
C THR A 105 -8.24 -4.03 -10.02
N SER A 106 -9.29 -3.69 -10.76
CA SER A 106 -9.29 -2.50 -11.61
C SER A 106 -10.57 -1.70 -11.47
N LEU A 107 -10.48 -0.40 -11.78
CA LEU A 107 -11.61 0.49 -11.96
C LEU A 107 -11.41 1.27 -13.26
N SER A 108 -12.35 1.13 -14.19
CA SER A 108 -12.42 1.97 -15.38
C SER A 108 -13.34 3.16 -15.09
N LEU A 109 -12.83 4.37 -15.29
CA LEU A 109 -13.63 5.59 -15.16
C LEU A 109 -14.38 5.84 -16.47
N PRO A 110 -15.73 5.90 -16.43
CA PRO A 110 -16.54 6.12 -17.62
C PRO A 110 -16.38 7.55 -18.14
N MET A 111 -16.82 7.75 -19.38
CA MET A 111 -16.95 9.07 -19.98
C MET A 111 -18.35 9.62 -19.72
N SER A 112 -18.42 10.91 -19.37
CA SER A 112 -19.70 11.62 -19.32
C SER A 112 -20.20 11.84 -20.75
N GLU A 113 -21.38 11.30 -21.06
CA GLU A 113 -22.05 11.44 -22.36
C GLU A 113 -22.33 12.91 -22.72
N GLU A 114 -22.65 13.75 -21.73
CA GLU A 114 -22.98 15.16 -21.93
C GLU A 114 -21.76 16.03 -22.21
N THR A 115 -20.69 15.85 -21.45
CA THR A 115 -19.50 16.73 -21.52
C THR A 115 -18.40 16.17 -22.42
N LYS A 116 -18.52 14.91 -22.86
CA LYS A 116 -17.46 14.15 -23.54
C LYS A 116 -16.13 14.21 -22.80
N SER A 117 -16.19 14.28 -21.46
CA SER A 117 -15.04 14.33 -20.58
C SER A 117 -15.09 13.15 -19.60
N PRO A 118 -13.92 12.64 -19.15
CA PRO A 118 -13.90 11.53 -18.21
C PRO A 118 -14.54 11.94 -16.89
N GLU A 119 -15.35 11.05 -16.33
CA GLU A 119 -15.95 11.29 -15.03
C GLU A 119 -14.88 11.30 -13.93
N PRO A 120 -14.96 12.23 -12.97
CA PRO A 120 -13.94 12.39 -11.96
C PRO A 120 -13.89 11.16 -11.04
N LEU A 121 -12.69 10.82 -10.57
CA LEU A 121 -12.49 9.75 -9.59
C LEU A 121 -13.31 9.97 -8.31
N ALA A 122 -13.65 11.21 -7.98
CA ALA A 122 -14.52 11.52 -6.84
C ALA A 122 -15.95 10.94 -6.97
N ALA A 123 -16.44 10.68 -8.19
CA ALA A 123 -17.78 10.13 -8.43
C ALA A 123 -17.80 8.60 -8.30
N HIS A 124 -16.79 7.90 -8.83
CA HIS A 124 -16.78 6.43 -8.96
C HIS A 124 -15.69 5.73 -8.14
N GLY A 125 -14.79 6.49 -7.52
CA GLY A 125 -13.57 5.98 -6.92
C GLY A 125 -13.68 5.46 -5.49
N GLU A 126 -14.88 5.41 -4.89
CA GLU A 126 -15.01 4.98 -3.48
C GLU A 126 -14.44 3.57 -3.27
N GLU A 127 -14.82 2.60 -4.10
CA GLU A 127 -14.35 1.22 -3.96
C GLU A 127 -12.83 1.13 -4.14
N ALA A 128 -12.29 1.85 -5.12
CA ALA A 128 -10.87 1.88 -5.40
C ALA A 128 -10.07 2.52 -4.26
N LEU A 129 -10.54 3.65 -3.71
CA LEU A 129 -9.80 4.48 -2.78
C LEU A 129 -10.03 4.15 -1.31
N ARG A 130 -11.20 3.64 -0.92
CA ARG A 130 -11.52 3.38 0.49
C ARG A 130 -10.52 2.40 1.10
N GLY A 131 -9.89 2.82 2.19
CA GLY A 131 -8.86 2.04 2.90
C GLY A 131 -7.50 1.99 2.19
N CYS A 132 -7.26 2.78 1.13
CA CYS A 132 -5.94 2.92 0.56
C CYS A 132 -4.97 3.55 1.56
N HIS A 133 -3.72 3.06 1.53
CA HIS A 133 -2.60 3.58 2.31
C HIS A 133 -1.67 4.44 1.45
N LEU A 134 -1.61 4.14 0.15
CA LEU A 134 -0.80 4.83 -0.84
C LEU A 134 -1.61 5.01 -2.12
N VAL A 135 -1.62 6.24 -2.66
CA VAL A 135 -2.23 6.56 -3.94
C VAL A 135 -1.16 7.17 -4.85
N LEU A 136 -0.85 6.47 -5.94
CA LEU A 136 0.14 6.88 -6.93
C LEU A 136 -0.60 7.48 -8.12
N VAL A 137 -0.24 8.70 -8.51
CA VAL A 137 -0.96 9.46 -9.56
C VAL A 137 -0.04 9.83 -10.71
N PRO A 138 0.31 8.86 -11.60
CA PRO A 138 0.90 9.15 -12.91
C PRO A 138 -0.09 9.72 -13.92
N ALA A 139 -1.41 9.67 -13.65
CA ALA A 139 -2.44 10.19 -14.55
C ALA A 139 -2.19 11.64 -14.97
N GLY A 140 -2.16 11.86 -16.28
CA GLY A 140 -1.99 13.16 -16.90
C GLY A 140 -2.00 13.03 -18.40
N LEU A 141 -2.18 14.16 -19.10
CA LEU A 141 -2.06 14.17 -20.55
C LEU A 141 -0.59 14.35 -20.95
N PRO A 142 -0.10 13.55 -21.92
CA PRO A 142 1.20 13.77 -22.52
C PRO A 142 1.20 15.09 -23.28
N ARG A 143 2.35 15.77 -23.29
CA ARG A 143 2.53 17.00 -24.06
C ARG A 143 2.30 16.73 -25.54
N LYS A 144 1.40 17.49 -26.17
CA LYS A 144 1.20 17.43 -27.62
C LYS A 144 2.26 18.29 -28.35
N PRO A 145 2.68 17.93 -29.58
CA PRO A 145 3.49 18.79 -30.41
C PRO A 145 2.83 20.17 -30.57
N GLY A 146 3.60 21.24 -30.38
CA GLY A 146 3.10 22.62 -30.47
C GLY A 146 2.26 23.10 -29.28
N GLN A 147 2.03 22.29 -28.25
CA GLN A 147 1.31 22.73 -27.05
C GLN A 147 2.20 23.57 -26.14
N ASP A 148 1.66 24.71 -25.69
CA ASP A 148 2.33 25.59 -24.74
C ASP A 148 2.45 24.94 -23.36
N ARG A 149 3.57 25.24 -22.68
CA ARG A 149 3.85 24.72 -21.34
C ARG A 149 2.78 25.12 -20.33
N ALA A 150 2.28 26.34 -20.42
CA ALA A 150 1.26 26.87 -19.51
C ALA A 150 -0.08 26.14 -19.65
N ASP A 151 -0.49 25.81 -20.88
CA ASP A 151 -1.75 25.11 -21.11
C ASP A 151 -1.67 23.65 -20.68
N LEU A 152 -0.54 22.99 -20.93
CA LEU A 152 -0.27 21.65 -20.39
C LEU A 152 -0.33 21.63 -18.86
N LEU A 153 0.29 22.63 -18.21
CA LEU A 153 0.30 22.75 -16.76
C LEU A 153 -1.12 22.95 -16.21
N LYS A 154 -1.94 23.81 -16.82
CA LYS A 154 -3.34 24.01 -16.39
C LYS A 154 -4.16 22.72 -16.48
N VAL A 155 -4.02 21.98 -17.57
CA VAL A 155 -4.77 20.72 -17.76
C VAL A 155 -4.36 19.68 -16.72
N ASN A 156 -3.06 19.45 -16.54
CA ASN A 156 -2.56 18.46 -15.61
C ASN A 156 -2.73 18.88 -14.14
N ALA A 157 -2.70 20.17 -13.83
CA ALA A 157 -3.07 20.69 -12.51
C ALA A 157 -4.54 20.43 -12.17
N ASN A 158 -5.45 20.55 -13.15
CA ASN A 158 -6.85 20.21 -12.93
C ASN A 158 -7.05 18.71 -12.67
N ILE A 159 -6.36 17.85 -13.44
CA ILE A 159 -6.36 16.39 -13.22
C ILE A 159 -5.80 16.04 -11.83
N ALA A 160 -4.70 16.67 -11.42
CA ALA A 160 -4.13 16.48 -10.10
C ALA A 160 -5.11 16.88 -9.00
N LYS A 161 -5.74 18.06 -9.14
CA LYS A 161 -6.73 18.58 -8.19
C LYS A 161 -7.89 17.61 -8.00
N THR A 162 -8.51 17.13 -9.07
CA THR A 162 -9.68 16.23 -8.97
C THR A 162 -9.31 14.89 -8.33
N ASN A 163 -8.11 14.38 -8.58
CA ASN A 163 -7.60 13.18 -7.92
C ASN A 163 -7.35 13.42 -6.42
N VAL A 164 -6.74 14.54 -6.04
CA VAL A 164 -6.52 14.92 -4.63
C VAL A 164 -7.86 15.06 -3.88
N GLU A 165 -8.87 15.68 -4.50
CA GLU A 165 -10.22 15.80 -3.91
C GLU A 165 -10.86 14.43 -3.66
N ALA A 166 -10.71 13.48 -4.59
CA ALA A 166 -11.19 12.11 -4.41
C ALA A 166 -10.46 11.39 -3.27
N VAL A 167 -9.13 11.54 -3.16
CA VAL A 167 -8.33 10.96 -2.08
C VAL A 167 -8.73 11.56 -0.73
N ALA A 168 -8.90 12.88 -0.65
CA ALA A 168 -9.36 13.55 0.56
C ALA A 168 -10.74 13.07 1.02
N LYS A 169 -11.64 12.75 0.08
CA LYS A 169 -12.97 12.24 0.36
C LYS A 169 -12.98 10.80 0.88
N TYR A 170 -12.23 9.90 0.24
CA TYR A 170 -12.37 8.44 0.45
C TYR A 170 -11.24 7.80 1.26
N CYS A 171 -10.05 8.39 1.28
CA CYS A 171 -8.89 7.90 2.03
C CYS A 171 -7.99 9.05 2.52
N PRO A 172 -8.48 9.91 3.43
CA PRO A 172 -7.75 11.10 3.89
C PRO A 172 -6.43 10.79 4.62
N ASN A 173 -6.24 9.56 5.09
CA ASN A 173 -5.01 9.11 5.76
C ASN A 173 -3.99 8.50 4.79
N ALA A 174 -4.30 8.39 3.50
CA ALA A 174 -3.39 7.83 2.51
C ALA A 174 -2.26 8.80 2.20
N VAL A 175 -1.07 8.27 1.97
CA VAL A 175 0.02 9.02 1.33
C VAL A 175 -0.31 9.15 -0.15
N ILE A 176 -0.25 10.37 -0.69
CA ILE A 176 -0.42 10.63 -2.12
C ILE A 176 0.93 10.96 -2.76
N ALA A 177 1.26 10.27 -3.85
CA ALA A 177 2.44 10.55 -4.66
C ALA A 177 2.00 11.02 -6.05
N LEU A 178 2.11 12.33 -6.28
CA LEU A 178 1.83 12.96 -7.57
C LEU A 178 3.04 12.80 -8.50
N ILE A 179 2.83 12.10 -9.62
CA ILE A 179 3.86 11.80 -10.64
C ILE A 179 3.54 12.52 -11.97
N VAL A 180 2.38 13.19 -12.03
CA VAL A 180 1.89 13.93 -13.18
C VAL A 180 2.84 15.04 -13.61
N ASN A 181 3.12 15.13 -14.91
CA ASN A 181 3.97 16.18 -15.47
C ASN A 181 3.22 17.52 -15.63
N PRO A 182 3.92 18.67 -15.58
CA PRO A 182 5.29 18.84 -15.11
C PRO A 182 5.33 18.72 -13.58
N VAL A 183 6.15 17.81 -13.05
CA VAL A 183 6.32 17.64 -11.59
C VAL A 183 6.99 18.88 -10.96
N ASN A 184 7.85 19.58 -11.71
CA ASN A 184 8.56 20.78 -11.28
C ASN A 184 8.38 21.93 -12.28
N SER A 185 8.22 23.14 -11.75
CA SER A 185 8.18 24.42 -12.49
C SER A 185 9.56 24.86 -12.95
#